data_AF-A0A433XLU1-F1
#
_entry.id   AF-A0A433XLU1-F1
#
_cell.length_a   1.000
_cell.length_b   1.000
_cell.length_c   1.000
_cell.angle_alpha   90.00
_cell.angle_beta   90.00
_cell.angle_gamma   90.00
#
_symmetry.space_group_name_H-M   'P 1'
#
loop_
_entity.id
_entity.type
_entity.pdbx_description
1 polymer ?
#
loop_
_entity_poly.entity_id
_entity_poly.type
_entity_poly.pdbx_seq_one_letter_code
_entity_poly.pdbx_strand_id
1 'polypeptide(L)'
;MSVDVGLYYINLKHRTDRRTFMEAQFERLGLTVERIEAVTPADLTEAQIRDNCLPYRRLGRAPAEVACSLSHIEAWRRFAASGREVCVILEDDALLSSQMPALLDELANGLTGGVIKLDAMDHPLRLAEAHRSLGQHFAVRRLYTCTSRATAYALDRPTAEEMLVRYEFLHIPVDLVVFNPYGPLKGRIQVNQLTPAIAVCLELAGRPQVGVDPSLLSNWTRGSVAASNLEQDLVAREKSLLKNLRFADRVLMLRSALAEEFISGPSKFMQDYFWGVKKHTVRFVP
;
A
#
# COMPACT_ATOMS: atom_id res chain seq x y z
N MET A 1 -3.84 -11.92 -27.03
CA MET A 1 -4.56 -10.64 -26.99
C MET A 1 -3.94 -9.85 -25.86
N SER A 2 -3.37 -8.68 -26.11
CA SER A 2 -2.84 -7.81 -25.05
C SER A 2 -4.04 -7.32 -24.22
N VAL A 3 -3.96 -7.48 -22.90
CA VAL A 3 -5.03 -7.09 -21.99
C VAL A 3 -4.85 -5.62 -21.63
N ASP A 4 -5.93 -4.84 -21.73
CA ASP A 4 -5.91 -3.43 -21.34
C ASP A 4 -5.81 -3.30 -19.81
N VAL A 5 -4.71 -2.70 -19.31
CA VAL A 5 -4.45 -2.53 -17.86
C VAL A 5 -5.22 -1.34 -17.34
N GLY A 6 -6.00 -1.51 -16.27
CA GLY A 6 -6.68 -0.39 -15.60
C GLY A 6 -5.66 0.47 -14.85
N LEU A 7 -5.71 1.80 -15.00
CA LEU A 7 -4.81 2.69 -14.29
C LEU A 7 -5.64 3.74 -13.55
N TYR A 8 -5.57 3.71 -12.23
CA TYR A 8 -6.38 4.54 -11.35
C TYR A 8 -5.50 5.33 -10.39
N TYR A 9 -5.91 6.56 -10.06
CA TYR A 9 -5.31 7.29 -8.94
C TYR A 9 -6.37 7.85 -7.99
N ILE A 10 -6.10 7.73 -6.71
CA ILE A 10 -6.95 8.19 -5.61
C ILE A 10 -6.48 9.58 -5.20
N ASN A 11 -7.35 10.58 -5.32
CA ASN A 11 -7.03 11.97 -5.02
C ASN A 11 -8.19 12.66 -4.30
N LEU A 12 -7.87 13.39 -3.23
CA LEU A 12 -8.83 14.22 -2.50
C LEU A 12 -9.31 15.36 -3.38
N LYS A 13 -10.63 15.58 -3.48
CA LYS A 13 -11.25 16.63 -4.31
C LYS A 13 -10.62 18.02 -4.12
N HIS A 14 -10.28 18.36 -2.88
CA HIS A 14 -9.73 19.67 -2.52
C HIS A 14 -8.19 19.77 -2.67
N ARG A 15 -7.49 18.66 -2.93
CA ARG A 15 -6.04 18.63 -3.18
C ARG A 15 -5.74 18.79 -4.67
N THR A 16 -6.12 19.96 -5.19
CA THR A 16 -5.87 20.33 -6.60
C THR A 16 -4.38 20.44 -6.90
N ASP A 17 -3.56 20.76 -5.92
CA ASP A 17 -2.09 20.76 -6.00
C ASP A 17 -1.54 19.36 -6.31
N ARG A 18 -1.98 18.34 -5.57
CA ARG A 18 -1.59 16.94 -5.79
C ARG A 18 -2.16 16.39 -7.10
N ARG A 19 -3.38 16.80 -7.44
CA ARG A 19 -3.99 16.47 -8.73
C ARG A 19 -3.13 16.96 -9.91
N THR A 20 -2.79 18.24 -9.92
CA THR A 20 -1.93 18.83 -10.97
C THR A 20 -0.57 18.13 -11.02
N PHE A 21 0.01 17.80 -9.87
CA PHE A 21 1.25 17.03 -9.79
C PHE A 21 1.14 15.66 -10.48
N MET A 22 0.11 14.87 -10.16
CA MET A 22 -0.10 13.56 -10.78
C MET A 22 -0.42 13.67 -12.27
N GLU A 23 -1.32 14.57 -12.66
CA GLU A 23 -1.73 14.73 -14.07
C GLU A 23 -0.54 15.18 -14.96
N ALA A 24 0.36 16.03 -14.47
CA ALA A 24 1.57 16.40 -15.19
C ALA A 24 2.54 15.21 -15.38
N GLN A 25 2.63 14.29 -14.41
CA GLN A 25 3.42 13.08 -14.57
C GLN A 25 2.78 12.14 -15.60
N PHE A 26 1.45 11.99 -15.57
CA PHE A 26 0.74 11.16 -16.53
C PHE A 26 0.89 11.67 -17.97
N GLU A 27 0.76 12.97 -18.18
CA GLU A 27 0.99 13.60 -19.49
C GLU A 27 2.42 13.35 -19.99
N ARG A 28 3.43 13.59 -19.13
CA ARG A 28 4.84 13.33 -19.46
C ARG A 28 5.11 11.87 -19.84
N LEU A 29 4.42 10.93 -19.20
CA LEU A 29 4.59 9.49 -19.42
C LEU A 29 3.66 8.93 -20.51
N GLY A 30 2.78 9.75 -21.10
CA GLY A 30 1.80 9.31 -22.09
C GLY A 30 0.72 8.37 -21.52
N LEU A 31 0.39 8.51 -20.24
CA LEU A 31 -0.53 7.62 -19.53
C LEU A 31 -1.96 8.20 -19.50
N THR A 32 -2.94 7.34 -19.81
CA THR A 32 -4.35 7.65 -19.54
C THR A 32 -4.74 7.03 -18.20
N VAL A 33 -5.08 7.88 -17.23
CA VAL A 33 -5.37 7.46 -15.84
C VAL A 33 -6.74 7.94 -15.42
N GLU A 34 -7.54 7.05 -14.85
CA GLU A 34 -8.83 7.40 -14.27
C GLU A 34 -8.66 7.97 -12.85
N ARG A 35 -9.26 9.15 -12.61
CA ARG A 35 -9.31 9.73 -11.26
C ARG A 35 -10.43 9.11 -10.45
N ILE A 36 -10.08 8.70 -9.24
CA ILE A 36 -11.01 8.34 -8.19
C ILE A 36 -11.00 9.43 -7.13
N GLU A 37 -12.15 10.04 -6.92
CA GLU A 37 -12.32 11.02 -5.84
C GLU A 37 -12.23 10.28 -4.50
N ALA A 38 -11.22 10.64 -3.70
CA ALA A 38 -11.01 10.04 -2.40
C ALA A 38 -12.12 10.48 -1.42
N VAL A 39 -12.58 9.52 -0.64
CA VAL A 39 -13.48 9.74 0.50
C VAL A 39 -12.70 10.52 1.56
N THR A 40 -13.36 11.47 2.20
CA THR A 40 -12.81 12.23 3.34
C THR A 40 -13.52 11.83 4.64
N PRO A 41 -12.94 12.14 5.81
CA PRO A 41 -13.64 11.97 7.09
C PRO A 41 -15.02 12.64 7.13
N ALA A 42 -15.20 13.75 6.41
CA ALA A 42 -16.46 14.50 6.38
C ALA A 42 -17.56 13.78 5.59
N ASP A 43 -17.20 12.81 4.74
CA ASP A 43 -18.15 12.02 3.95
C ASP A 43 -18.63 10.78 4.71
N LEU A 44 -18.06 10.50 5.89
CA LEU A 44 -18.45 9.35 6.71
C LEU A 44 -19.73 9.64 7.49
N THR A 45 -20.67 8.71 7.43
CA THR A 45 -21.87 8.74 8.29
C THR A 45 -21.50 8.47 9.75
N GLU A 46 -22.32 8.93 10.69
CA GLU A 46 -22.15 8.63 12.12
C GLU A 46 -22.11 7.12 12.39
N ALA A 47 -22.92 6.33 11.67
CA ALA A 47 -22.91 4.88 11.77
C ALA A 47 -21.58 4.29 11.32
N GLN A 48 -21.05 4.72 10.16
CA GLN A 48 -19.73 4.27 9.69
C GLN A 48 -18.62 4.67 10.65
N ILE A 49 -18.68 5.85 11.27
CA ILE A 49 -17.71 6.27 12.28
C ILE A 49 -17.82 5.35 13.49
N ARG A 50 -19.01 5.18 14.07
CA ARG A 50 -19.23 4.35 15.26
C ARG A 50 -18.81 2.89 15.04
N ASP A 51 -19.15 2.31 13.90
CA ASP A 51 -18.98 0.89 13.65
C ASP A 51 -17.56 0.54 13.18
N ASN A 52 -16.87 1.47 12.52
CA ASN A 52 -15.58 1.21 11.86
C ASN A 52 -14.40 1.99 12.45
N CYS A 53 -14.63 3.15 13.08
CA CYS A 53 -13.59 3.85 13.82
C CYS A 53 -13.50 3.24 15.21
N LEU A 54 -12.47 2.43 15.44
CA LEU A 54 -12.19 1.81 16.74
C LEU A 54 -10.95 2.45 17.39
N PRO A 55 -10.89 3.78 17.63
CA PRO A 55 -9.66 4.48 17.99
C PRO A 55 -8.99 4.00 19.29
N TYR A 56 -9.69 3.18 20.07
CA TYR A 56 -9.21 2.54 21.30
C TYR A 56 -8.48 1.20 21.06
N ARG A 57 -8.54 0.62 19.86
CA ARG A 57 -7.73 -0.54 19.45
C ARG A 57 -6.38 -0.07 18.92
N ARG A 58 -5.33 -0.88 19.10
CA ARG A 58 -3.97 -0.52 18.67
C ARG A 58 -3.90 -0.31 17.16
N LEU A 59 -4.52 -1.20 16.35
CA LEU A 59 -4.69 -1.00 14.90
C LEU A 59 -6.03 -0.35 14.53
N GLY A 60 -6.72 0.25 15.50
CA GLY A 60 -8.02 0.87 15.28
C GLY A 60 -7.93 2.17 14.49
N ARG A 61 -8.89 2.38 13.60
CA ARG A 61 -8.83 3.46 12.61
C ARG A 61 -9.35 4.78 13.17
N ALA A 62 -8.60 5.84 12.91
CA ALA A 62 -9.13 7.19 12.88
C ALA A 62 -10.05 7.37 11.66
N PRO A 63 -10.97 8.35 11.67
CA PRO A 63 -11.82 8.64 10.51
C PRO A 63 -11.06 8.81 9.18
N ALA A 64 -9.87 9.41 9.22
CA ALA A 64 -9.01 9.55 8.04
C ALA A 64 -8.53 8.20 7.49
N GLU A 65 -8.18 7.27 8.39
CA GLU A 65 -7.83 5.92 7.99
C GLU A 65 -9.06 5.24 7.38
N VAL A 66 -10.25 5.34 8.02
CA VAL A 66 -11.56 4.86 7.48
C VAL A 66 -11.81 5.30 6.05
N ALA A 67 -11.72 6.61 5.83
CA ALA A 67 -11.90 7.22 4.53
C ALA A 67 -10.87 6.73 3.50
N CYS A 68 -9.61 6.52 3.91
CA CYS A 68 -8.58 5.96 3.03
C CYS A 68 -8.95 4.56 2.51
N SER A 69 -9.24 3.56 3.36
CA SER A 69 -9.63 2.23 2.81
C SER A 69 -10.92 2.28 2.01
N LEU A 70 -11.89 3.14 2.34
CA LEU A 70 -13.09 3.29 1.51
C LEU A 70 -12.77 3.81 0.11
N SER A 71 -11.75 4.67 -0.02
CA SER A 71 -11.25 5.15 -1.31
C SER A 71 -10.60 4.02 -2.13
N HIS A 72 -9.82 3.16 -1.48
CA HIS A 72 -9.25 1.96 -2.14
C HIS A 72 -10.33 0.93 -2.51
N ILE A 73 -11.34 0.73 -1.66
CA ILE A 73 -12.48 -0.15 -1.94
C ILE A 73 -13.23 0.37 -3.17
N GLU A 74 -13.44 1.68 -3.29
CA GLU A 74 -14.05 2.28 -4.49
C GLU A 74 -13.20 2.01 -5.74
N ALA A 75 -11.87 2.10 -5.64
CA ALA A 75 -10.98 1.73 -6.74
C ALA A 75 -11.12 0.27 -7.17
N TRP A 76 -11.20 -0.65 -6.22
CA TRP A 76 -11.42 -2.07 -6.53
C TRP A 76 -12.79 -2.31 -7.17
N ARG A 77 -13.84 -1.61 -6.72
CA ARG A 77 -15.18 -1.71 -7.31
C ARG A 77 -15.19 -1.26 -8.76
N ARG A 78 -14.59 -0.10 -9.06
CA ARG A 78 -14.52 0.42 -10.43
C ARG A 78 -13.70 -0.50 -11.32
N PHE A 79 -12.56 -0.98 -10.84
CA PHE A 79 -11.76 -1.95 -11.56
C PHE A 79 -12.53 -3.24 -11.84
N ALA A 80 -13.17 -3.83 -10.84
CA ALA A 80 -14.00 -5.03 -11.01
C ALA A 80 -15.14 -4.80 -12.02
N ALA A 81 -15.75 -3.61 -12.04
CA ALA A 81 -16.79 -3.27 -13.01
C ALA A 81 -16.26 -3.01 -14.45
N SER A 82 -14.96 -2.77 -14.63
CA SER A 82 -14.39 -2.30 -15.91
C SER A 82 -14.22 -3.36 -17.02
N GLY A 83 -14.31 -4.65 -16.70
CA GLY A 83 -13.97 -5.74 -17.62
C GLY A 83 -12.46 -5.99 -17.86
N ARG A 84 -11.55 -5.21 -17.24
CA ARG A 84 -10.07 -5.36 -17.34
C ARG A 84 -9.54 -6.46 -16.40
N GLU A 85 -8.49 -7.20 -16.77
CA GLU A 85 -7.98 -8.29 -15.91
C GLU A 85 -6.94 -7.85 -14.88
N VAL A 86 -6.26 -6.74 -15.11
CA VAL A 86 -5.20 -6.22 -14.24
C VAL A 86 -5.40 -4.72 -14.07
N CYS A 87 -5.10 -4.19 -12.89
CA CYS A 87 -4.96 -2.77 -12.70
C CYS A 87 -3.76 -2.37 -11.87
N VAL A 88 -3.44 -1.08 -11.95
CA VAL A 88 -2.53 -0.36 -11.07
C VAL A 88 -3.33 0.74 -10.37
N ILE A 89 -3.17 0.83 -9.06
CA ILE A 89 -3.77 1.84 -8.20
C ILE A 89 -2.65 2.69 -7.61
N LEU A 90 -2.81 4.01 -7.70
CA LEU A 90 -1.87 5.02 -7.23
C LEU A 90 -2.53 5.95 -6.19
N GLU A 91 -1.77 6.44 -5.21
CA GLU A 91 -2.14 7.59 -4.38
C GLU A 91 -1.63 8.90 -5.00
N ASP A 92 -2.21 10.03 -4.60
CA ASP A 92 -1.94 11.35 -5.18
C ASP A 92 -0.60 11.99 -4.78
N ASP A 93 0.21 11.28 -3.97
CA ASP A 93 1.57 11.65 -3.63
C ASP A 93 2.61 10.63 -4.12
N ALA A 94 2.29 9.89 -5.18
CA ALA A 94 3.23 9.00 -5.86
C ALA A 94 4.11 9.77 -6.86
N LEU A 95 5.43 9.77 -6.66
CA LEU A 95 6.40 10.10 -7.70
C LEU A 95 6.65 8.85 -8.56
N LEU A 96 6.49 8.98 -9.88
CA LEU A 96 6.53 7.86 -10.83
C LEU A 96 7.82 7.82 -11.66
N SER A 97 8.29 6.60 -11.89
CA SER A 97 9.39 6.28 -12.80
C SER A 97 9.01 6.49 -14.26
N SER A 98 10.00 6.89 -15.06
CA SER A 98 9.96 6.85 -16.52
C SER A 98 9.72 5.44 -17.09
N GLN A 99 9.94 4.39 -16.30
CA GLN A 99 9.70 3.00 -16.69
C GLN A 99 8.27 2.51 -16.44
N MET A 100 7.36 3.35 -15.92
CA MET A 100 5.96 2.98 -15.71
C MET A 100 5.28 2.43 -16.99
N PRO A 101 5.42 3.05 -18.18
CA PRO A 101 4.83 2.50 -19.41
C PRO A 101 5.31 1.08 -19.72
N ALA A 102 6.62 0.83 -19.58
CA ALA A 102 7.18 -0.51 -19.79
C ALA A 102 6.62 -1.54 -18.81
N LEU A 103 6.38 -1.16 -17.55
CA LEU A 103 5.72 -2.05 -16.59
C LEU A 103 4.28 -2.36 -17.01
N LEU A 104 3.53 -1.35 -17.47
CA LEU A 104 2.14 -1.54 -17.91
C LEU A 104 2.06 -2.50 -19.11
N ASP A 105 2.98 -2.39 -20.07
CA ASP A 105 3.08 -3.33 -21.20
C ASP A 105 3.31 -4.77 -20.72
N GLU A 106 4.14 -4.97 -19.69
CA GLU A 106 4.37 -6.30 -19.11
C GLU A 106 3.17 -6.81 -18.31
N LEU A 107 2.47 -5.92 -17.59
CA LEU A 107 1.24 -6.27 -16.87
C LEU A 107 0.07 -6.57 -17.82
N ALA A 108 0.06 -5.99 -19.02
CA ALA A 108 -0.91 -6.27 -20.08
C ALA A 108 -0.82 -7.72 -20.60
N ASN A 109 0.32 -8.38 -20.39
CA ASN A 109 0.48 -9.82 -20.65
C ASN A 109 -0.14 -10.70 -19.53
N GLY A 110 -0.75 -10.07 -18.52
CA GLY A 110 -1.46 -10.71 -17.43
C GLY A 110 -0.69 -10.67 -16.12
N LEU A 111 -1.45 -10.72 -15.04
CA LEU A 111 -0.97 -10.94 -13.68
C LEU A 111 -1.64 -12.19 -13.14
N THR A 112 -0.86 -13.05 -12.49
CA THR A 112 -1.39 -14.29 -11.91
C THR A 112 -1.17 -14.28 -10.41
N GLY A 113 -2.24 -14.07 -9.66
CA GLY A 113 -2.32 -14.32 -8.23
C GLY A 113 -1.68 -13.24 -7.37
N GLY A 114 -2.50 -12.30 -6.94
CA GLY A 114 -2.24 -11.45 -5.79
C GLY A 114 -1.88 -10.02 -6.11
N VAL A 115 -1.23 -9.38 -5.14
CA VAL A 115 -0.88 -7.95 -5.18
C VAL A 115 0.63 -7.81 -5.36
N ILE A 116 1.04 -6.89 -6.24
CA ILE A 116 2.43 -6.45 -6.35
C ILE A 116 2.53 -5.01 -5.85
N LYS A 117 3.26 -4.81 -4.74
CA LYS A 117 3.67 -3.48 -4.28
C LYS A 117 4.69 -2.90 -5.27
N LEU A 118 4.45 -1.67 -5.72
CA LEU A 118 5.23 -0.99 -6.75
C LEU A 118 6.09 0.15 -6.18
N ASP A 119 5.81 0.58 -4.96
CA ASP A 119 6.53 1.66 -4.29
C ASP A 119 7.76 1.20 -3.49
N ALA A 120 8.73 2.10 -3.41
CA ALA A 120 9.96 1.95 -2.63
C ALA A 120 9.72 2.20 -1.14
N MET A 121 10.55 1.59 -0.30
CA MET A 121 10.55 1.79 1.15
C MET A 121 11.91 2.35 1.61
N ASP A 122 11.91 3.11 2.70
CA ASP A 122 13.12 3.70 3.29
C ASP A 122 13.92 2.75 4.18
N HIS A 123 13.51 1.47 4.23
CA HIS A 123 14.14 0.41 4.99
C HIS A 123 14.17 -0.92 4.22
N PRO A 124 15.09 -1.84 4.54
CA PRO A 124 15.18 -3.12 3.83
C PRO A 124 13.97 -4.04 4.08
N LEU A 125 13.52 -4.72 3.03
CA LEU A 125 12.43 -5.69 3.05
C LEU A 125 12.98 -7.12 3.03
N ARG A 126 12.32 -8.05 3.72
CA ARG A 126 12.58 -9.48 3.60
C ARG A 126 11.83 -10.01 2.39
N LEU A 127 12.56 -10.38 1.34
CA LEU A 127 12.01 -10.87 0.08
C LEU A 127 12.57 -12.25 -0.24
N ALA A 128 11.78 -13.10 -0.87
CA ALA A 128 12.28 -14.32 -1.51
C ALA A 128 13.11 -13.99 -2.76
N GLU A 129 13.71 -15.03 -3.32
CA GLU A 129 14.26 -14.96 -4.68
C GLU A 129 13.17 -14.58 -5.70
N ALA A 130 13.61 -13.98 -6.80
CA ALA A 130 12.69 -13.62 -7.88
C ALA A 130 12.08 -14.90 -8.44
N HIS A 131 10.75 -14.97 -8.42
CA HIS A 131 10.01 -16.14 -8.94
C HIS A 131 9.34 -15.84 -10.28
N ARG A 132 9.31 -14.56 -10.68
CA ARG A 132 8.80 -14.10 -11.96
C ARG A 132 9.57 -12.85 -12.39
N SER A 133 9.84 -12.75 -13.68
CA SER A 133 10.29 -11.52 -14.33
C SER A 133 9.13 -10.89 -15.10
N LEU A 134 9.04 -9.56 -15.06
CA LEU A 134 8.21 -8.77 -15.95
C LEU A 134 9.17 -8.06 -16.90
N GLY A 135 9.22 -8.51 -18.15
CA GLY A 135 10.21 -8.09 -19.12
C GLY A 135 11.65 -8.33 -18.68
N GLN A 136 12.55 -7.47 -19.16
CA GLN A 136 13.99 -7.51 -18.82
C GLN A 136 14.35 -6.64 -17.61
N HIS A 137 13.43 -5.78 -17.18
CA HIS A 137 13.74 -4.69 -16.23
C HIS A 137 13.23 -4.97 -14.81
N PHE A 138 12.23 -5.83 -14.65
CA PHE A 138 11.58 -6.00 -13.35
C PHE A 138 11.55 -7.46 -12.90
N ALA A 139 11.79 -7.65 -11.62
CA ALA A 139 11.63 -8.91 -10.93
C ALA A 139 10.53 -8.80 -9.87
N VAL A 140 9.68 -9.82 -9.80
CA VAL A 140 8.64 -9.96 -8.79
C VAL A 140 9.14 -10.93 -7.72
N ARG A 141 9.11 -10.46 -6.48
CA ARG A 141 9.59 -11.21 -5.32
C ARG A 141 8.48 -11.30 -4.28
N ARG A 142 8.33 -12.46 -3.66
CA ARG A 142 7.37 -12.61 -2.56
C ARG A 142 7.83 -11.80 -1.35
N LEU A 143 6.91 -11.03 -0.76
CA LEU A 143 7.16 -10.16 0.39
C LEU A 143 6.94 -10.94 1.70
N TYR A 144 7.89 -10.83 2.64
CA TYR A 144 7.85 -11.45 3.97
C TYR A 144 7.99 -10.42 5.11
N THR A 145 8.08 -9.13 4.76
CA THR A 145 8.01 -8.00 5.69
C THR A 145 6.59 -7.41 5.62
N CYS A 146 5.96 -7.16 6.77
CA CYS A 146 4.76 -6.34 6.81
C CYS A 146 5.15 -4.89 6.51
N THR A 147 4.50 -4.25 5.54
CA THR A 147 4.78 -2.86 5.16
C THR A 147 3.54 -1.99 5.30
N SER A 148 3.75 -0.74 5.66
CA SER A 148 2.73 0.32 5.51
C SER A 148 2.82 0.96 4.13
N ARG A 149 1.85 1.84 3.83
CA ARG A 149 1.64 2.60 2.59
C ARG A 149 1.12 1.76 1.43
N ALA A 150 0.13 2.31 0.74
CA ALA A 150 -0.46 1.77 -0.48
C ALA A 150 -0.23 2.70 -1.69
N THR A 151 0.86 3.49 -1.64
CA THR A 151 1.23 4.52 -2.61
C THR A 151 1.06 4.07 -4.07
N ALA A 152 1.50 2.86 -4.39
CA ALA A 152 1.34 2.27 -5.70
C ALA A 152 1.35 0.74 -5.63
N TYR A 153 0.35 0.10 -6.22
CA TYR A 153 0.30 -1.36 -6.32
C TYR A 153 -0.48 -1.84 -7.54
N ALA A 154 -0.14 -3.03 -8.02
CA ALA A 154 -0.88 -3.74 -9.05
C ALA A 154 -1.61 -4.95 -8.47
N LEU A 155 -2.76 -5.29 -9.03
CA LEU A 155 -3.51 -6.51 -8.71
C LEU A 155 -4.33 -7.01 -9.89
N ASP A 156 -4.64 -8.31 -9.88
CA ASP A 156 -5.55 -8.92 -10.84
C ASP A 156 -7.02 -8.83 -10.38
N ARG A 157 -7.94 -9.06 -11.32
CA ARG A 157 -9.38 -9.05 -11.08
C ARG A 157 -9.80 -10.04 -9.97
N PRO A 158 -9.38 -11.33 -9.98
CA PRO A 158 -9.73 -12.26 -8.91
C PRO A 158 -9.27 -11.77 -7.53
N THR A 159 -8.10 -11.15 -7.43
CA THR A 159 -7.60 -10.56 -6.18
C THR A 159 -8.47 -9.40 -5.73
N ALA A 160 -8.86 -8.50 -6.64
CA ALA A 160 -9.75 -7.39 -6.30
C ALA A 160 -11.13 -7.90 -5.80
N GLU A 161 -11.70 -8.90 -6.46
CA GLU A 161 -12.96 -9.52 -6.05
C GLU A 161 -12.84 -10.21 -4.69
N GLU A 162 -11.75 -10.94 -4.44
CA GLU A 162 -11.45 -11.56 -3.14
C GLU A 162 -11.29 -10.51 -2.04
N MET A 163 -10.72 -9.34 -2.34
CA MET A 163 -10.56 -8.22 -1.40
C MET A 163 -11.89 -7.49 -1.12
N LEU A 164 -12.77 -7.36 -2.12
CA LEU A 164 -14.04 -6.63 -1.98
C LEU A 164 -15.01 -7.26 -0.98
N VAL A 165 -14.90 -8.56 -0.73
CA VAL A 165 -15.78 -9.29 0.21
C VAL A 165 -15.23 -9.33 1.64
N ARG A 166 -14.17 -8.57 1.95
CA ARG A 166 -13.48 -8.60 3.25
C ARG A 166 -13.91 -7.50 4.19
N TYR A 167 -14.34 -7.92 5.37
CA TYR A 167 -14.75 -7.01 6.44
C TYR A 167 -13.53 -6.33 7.10
N GLU A 168 -12.34 -6.92 6.99
CA GLU A 168 -11.12 -6.44 7.64
C GLU A 168 -10.72 -5.04 7.16
N PHE A 169 -10.99 -4.69 5.91
CA PHE A 169 -10.75 -3.35 5.36
C PHE A 169 -11.61 -2.26 5.99
N LEU A 170 -12.62 -2.61 6.79
CA LEU A 170 -13.42 -1.66 7.55
C LEU A 170 -12.77 -1.32 8.90
N HIS A 171 -12.00 -2.22 9.50
CA HIS A 171 -11.50 -2.04 10.87
C HIS A 171 -9.98 -1.94 11.00
N ILE A 172 -9.22 -2.33 9.98
CA ILE A 172 -7.75 -2.25 9.92
C ILE A 172 -7.35 -1.35 8.74
N PRO A 173 -6.29 -0.53 8.86
CA PRO A 173 -5.75 0.25 7.74
C PRO A 173 -5.50 -0.62 6.50
N VAL A 174 -5.90 -0.15 5.31
CA VAL A 174 -5.85 -0.93 4.06
C VAL A 174 -4.46 -1.49 3.78
N ASP A 175 -3.44 -0.68 3.93
CA ASP A 175 -2.04 -1.05 3.72
C ASP A 175 -1.61 -2.20 4.63
N LEU A 176 -2.02 -2.18 5.89
CA LEU A 176 -1.74 -3.24 6.86
C LEU A 176 -2.56 -4.51 6.64
N VAL A 177 -3.70 -4.45 5.94
CA VAL A 177 -4.43 -5.64 5.51
C VAL A 177 -3.83 -6.23 4.24
N VAL A 178 -3.56 -5.39 3.24
CA VAL A 178 -3.03 -5.81 1.92
C VAL A 178 -1.59 -6.27 2.01
N PHE A 179 -0.71 -5.49 2.64
CA PHE A 179 0.73 -5.70 2.64
C PHE A 179 1.25 -6.34 3.93
N ASN A 180 0.40 -7.12 4.59
CA ASN A 180 0.80 -8.01 5.67
C ASN A 180 0.79 -9.47 5.18
N PRO A 181 1.96 -10.06 4.85
CA PRO A 181 2.03 -11.42 4.32
C PRO A 181 1.60 -12.50 5.33
N TYR A 182 1.43 -12.13 6.59
CA TYR A 182 0.93 -13.01 7.64
C TYR A 182 -0.48 -12.64 8.11
N GLY A 183 -1.02 -11.51 7.67
CA GLY A 183 -2.27 -10.93 8.15
C GLY A 183 -3.54 -11.61 7.63
N PRO A 184 -4.67 -10.89 7.63
CA PRO A 184 -5.98 -11.46 7.33
C PRO A 184 -6.11 -12.15 5.96
N LEU A 185 -5.32 -11.71 4.98
CA LEU A 185 -5.35 -12.26 3.62
C LEU A 185 -4.41 -13.45 3.41
N LYS A 186 -3.72 -13.91 4.47
CA LYS A 186 -2.78 -15.04 4.39
C LYS A 186 -3.43 -16.29 3.81
N GLY A 187 -2.75 -16.90 2.84
CA GLY A 187 -3.20 -18.12 2.16
C GLY A 187 -4.28 -17.88 1.10
N ARG A 188 -4.73 -16.64 0.93
CA ARG A 188 -5.75 -16.25 -0.05
C ARG A 188 -5.17 -15.37 -1.14
N ILE A 189 -4.36 -14.40 -0.73
CA ILE A 189 -3.72 -13.43 -1.61
C ILE A 189 -2.21 -13.51 -1.41
N GLN A 190 -1.47 -13.64 -2.51
CA GLN A 190 -0.03 -13.56 -2.46
C GLN A 190 0.40 -12.09 -2.48
N VAL A 191 1.23 -11.71 -1.52
CA VAL A 191 1.79 -10.36 -1.44
C VAL A 191 3.20 -10.39 -2.02
N ASN A 192 3.41 -9.58 -3.05
CA ASN A 192 4.67 -9.48 -3.77
C ASN A 192 5.18 -8.04 -3.78
N GLN A 193 6.45 -7.90 -4.09
CA GLN A 193 7.16 -6.64 -4.26
C GLN A 193 7.83 -6.62 -5.64
N LEU A 194 7.66 -5.53 -6.37
CA LEU A 194 8.42 -5.26 -7.59
C LEU A 194 9.83 -4.78 -7.22
N THR A 195 10.84 -5.28 -7.92
CA THR A 195 12.23 -4.81 -7.82
C THR A 195 12.81 -4.55 -9.23
N PRO A 196 13.33 -3.36 -9.54
CA PRO A 196 13.28 -2.13 -8.72
C PRO A 196 11.84 -1.62 -8.52
N ALA A 197 11.64 -0.70 -7.57
CA ALA A 197 10.38 0.01 -7.42
C ALA A 197 10.27 1.11 -8.49
N ILE A 198 9.05 1.33 -8.96
CA ILE A 198 8.71 2.30 -10.02
C ILE A 198 7.90 3.49 -9.48
N ALA A 199 7.62 3.49 -8.19
CA ALA A 199 6.96 4.59 -7.50
C ALA A 199 7.63 4.85 -6.15
N VAL A 200 7.40 6.04 -5.60
CA VAL A 200 7.76 6.38 -4.23
C VAL A 200 6.79 7.43 -3.70
N CYS A 201 6.38 7.30 -2.44
CA CYS A 201 5.65 8.35 -1.75
C CYS A 201 6.55 9.58 -1.58
N LEU A 202 6.02 10.77 -1.86
CA LEU A 202 6.76 12.03 -1.73
C LEU A 202 7.36 12.24 -0.33
N GLU A 203 6.72 11.73 0.73
CA GLU A 203 7.27 11.76 2.10
C GLU A 203 8.62 11.03 2.21
N LEU A 204 8.80 9.95 1.46
CA LEU A 204 10.01 9.14 1.45
C LEU A 204 11.03 9.60 0.41
N ALA A 205 10.65 10.44 -0.55
CA ALA A 205 11.52 10.79 -1.67
C ALA A 205 12.81 11.52 -1.23
N GLY A 206 12.78 12.24 -0.09
CA GLY A 206 13.98 12.85 0.49
C GLY A 206 14.91 11.89 1.25
N ARG A 207 14.54 10.61 1.39
CA ARG A 207 15.29 9.62 2.16
C ARG A 207 16.39 8.99 1.28
N PRO A 208 17.67 9.02 1.68
CA PRO A 208 18.77 8.45 0.89
C PRO A 208 18.60 6.97 0.52
N GLN A 209 17.89 6.22 1.36
CA GLN A 209 17.65 4.78 1.20
C GLN A 209 16.78 4.46 -0.02
N VAL A 210 15.91 5.39 -0.40
CA VAL A 210 14.97 5.25 -1.52
C VAL A 210 15.66 5.47 -2.86
N GLY A 211 16.66 6.36 -2.91
CA GLY A 211 17.46 6.59 -4.11
C GLY A 211 16.87 7.56 -5.13
N VAL A 212 16.00 8.48 -4.72
CA VAL A 212 15.51 9.58 -5.58
C VAL A 212 16.60 10.65 -5.69
N ASP A 213 16.88 11.12 -6.91
CA ASP A 213 17.71 12.30 -7.11
C ASP A 213 16.98 13.55 -6.57
N PRO A 214 17.57 14.31 -5.62
CA PRO A 214 16.99 15.55 -5.11
C PRO A 214 16.61 16.57 -6.19
N SER A 215 17.25 16.54 -7.37
CA SER A 215 16.91 17.40 -8.50
C SER A 215 15.46 17.19 -8.98
N LEU A 216 14.93 15.96 -8.87
CA LEU A 216 13.55 15.60 -9.22
C LEU A 216 12.53 16.17 -8.22
N LEU A 217 12.97 16.60 -7.04
CA LEU A 217 12.13 17.17 -5.98
C LEU A 217 12.08 18.70 -5.99
N SER A 218 12.92 19.35 -6.81
CA SER A 218 13.08 20.81 -6.86
C SER A 218 11.81 21.57 -7.26
N ASN A 219 10.93 20.94 -8.04
CA ASN A 219 9.65 21.51 -8.46
C ASN A 219 8.53 21.37 -7.42
N TRP A 220 8.78 20.68 -6.30
CA TRP A 220 7.78 20.48 -5.27
C TRP A 220 7.97 21.50 -4.14
N THR A 221 7.11 22.52 -4.13
CA THR A 221 6.88 23.34 -2.93
C THR A 221 6.35 22.42 -1.84
N ARG A 222 6.97 22.43 -0.66
CA ARG A 222 6.57 21.67 0.54
C ARG A 222 5.16 22.08 1.01
N GLY A 223 4.13 21.70 0.26
CA GLY A 223 2.72 21.98 0.50
C GLY A 223 2.11 20.88 1.37
N SER A 224 2.08 21.16 2.68
CA SER A 224 1.36 20.42 3.72
C SER A 224 1.32 18.90 3.53
N VAL A 225 2.41 18.27 3.96
CA VAL A 225 2.44 16.85 4.29
C VAL A 225 1.50 16.68 5.49
N ALA A 226 0.27 16.22 5.27
CA ALA A 226 -0.41 15.48 6.32
C ALA A 226 0.33 14.15 6.39
N ALA A 227 1.42 14.12 7.15
CA ALA A 227 2.12 12.89 7.43
C ALA A 227 1.07 12.01 8.10
N SER A 228 0.71 10.89 7.50
CA SER A 228 0.17 9.81 8.29
C SER A 228 1.33 9.38 9.16
N ASN A 229 1.47 10.01 10.32
CA ASN A 229 2.41 9.68 11.36
C ASN A 229 2.07 8.32 11.95
N LEU A 230 1.51 7.37 11.19
CA LEU A 230 0.86 6.18 11.67
C LEU A 230 1.75 5.41 12.63
N GLU A 231 3.05 5.26 12.35
CA GLU A 231 3.98 4.64 13.32
C GLU A 231 4.15 5.45 14.61
N GLN A 232 4.32 6.77 14.51
CA GLN A 232 4.46 7.64 15.68
C GLN A 232 3.14 7.79 16.45
N ASP A 233 2.01 7.81 15.75
CA ASP A 233 0.65 7.86 16.26
C ASP A 233 0.25 6.52 16.87
N LEU A 234 0.63 5.39 16.28
CA LEU A 234 0.47 4.04 16.85
C LEU A 234 1.30 3.92 18.12
N VAL A 235 2.57 4.34 18.10
CA VAL A 235 3.45 4.34 19.28
C VAL A 235 2.97 5.31 20.36
N ALA A 236 2.46 6.49 19.98
CA ALA A 236 1.90 7.47 20.91
C ALA A 236 0.55 7.02 21.49
N ARG A 237 -0.35 6.47 20.66
CA ARG A 237 -1.63 5.87 21.05
C ARG A 237 -1.42 4.67 21.95
N GLU A 238 -0.47 3.78 21.65
CA GLU A 238 -0.10 2.65 22.50
C GLU A 238 0.41 3.12 23.87
N LYS A 239 1.30 4.12 23.91
CA LYS A 239 1.75 4.73 25.17
C LYS A 239 0.62 5.40 25.97
N SER A 240 -0.36 5.99 25.29
CA SER A 240 -1.52 6.66 25.91
C SER A 240 -2.54 5.67 26.46
N LEU A 241 -2.88 4.62 25.69
CA LEU A 241 -3.79 3.55 26.09
C LEU A 241 -3.24 2.74 27.27
N LEU A 242 -1.93 2.46 27.26
CA LEU A 242 -1.27 1.77 28.36
C LEU A 242 -1.33 2.58 29.66
N LYS A 243 -1.26 3.92 29.62
CA LYS A 243 -1.24 4.75 30.84
C LYS A 243 -2.48 4.58 31.72
N ASN A 244 -3.66 4.33 31.12
CA ASN A 244 -4.94 4.28 31.85
C ASN A 244 -5.39 2.86 32.24
N LEU A 245 -4.65 1.82 31.84
CA LEU A 245 -4.98 0.42 32.15
C LEU A 245 -4.24 -0.08 33.39
N ARG A 246 -4.90 -0.94 34.18
CA ARG A 246 -4.26 -1.66 35.29
C ARG A 246 -3.20 -2.61 34.74
N PHE A 247 -2.16 -2.90 35.52
CA PHE A 247 -1.00 -3.69 35.07
C PHE A 247 -1.39 -5.07 34.49
N ALA A 248 -2.35 -5.77 35.10
CA ALA A 248 -2.86 -7.05 34.59
C ALA A 248 -3.57 -6.92 33.23
N ASP A 249 -4.33 -5.85 33.04
CA ASP A 249 -5.03 -5.53 31.78
C ASP A 249 -4.02 -5.14 30.69
N ARG A 250 -2.91 -4.46 31.04
CA ARG A 250 -1.78 -4.20 30.12
C ARG A 250 -1.12 -5.49 29.64
N VAL A 251 -0.89 -6.45 30.54
CA VAL A 251 -0.25 -7.74 30.20
C VAL A 251 -1.18 -8.61 29.34
N LEU A 252 -2.47 -8.62 29.63
CA LEU A 252 -3.46 -9.36 28.84
C LEU A 252 -3.63 -8.73 27.44
N MET A 253 -3.71 -7.40 27.35
CA MET A 253 -3.81 -6.66 26.08
C MET A 253 -2.55 -6.76 25.24
N LEU A 254 -1.35 -6.71 25.84
CA LEU A 254 -0.08 -6.97 25.14
C LEU A 254 -0.02 -8.41 24.62
N ARG A 255 -0.55 -9.39 25.36
CA ARG A 255 -0.58 -10.80 24.94
C ARG A 255 -1.61 -11.08 23.85
N SER A 256 -2.80 -10.45 23.88
CA SER A 256 -3.83 -10.63 22.85
C SER A 256 -3.57 -9.80 21.59
N ALA A 257 -3.17 -8.53 21.73
CA ALA A 257 -2.92 -7.64 20.58
C ALA A 257 -1.68 -8.03 19.78
N LEU A 258 -0.60 -8.51 20.41
CA LEU A 258 0.60 -8.94 19.67
C LEU A 258 0.44 -10.31 18.98
N ALA A 259 -0.41 -11.18 19.52
CA ALA A 259 -0.59 -12.54 18.98
C ALA A 259 -1.70 -12.62 17.92
N GLU A 260 -2.75 -11.79 18.03
CA GLU A 260 -3.88 -11.80 17.09
C GLU A 260 -3.70 -10.81 15.91
N GLU A 261 -3.05 -9.66 16.12
CA GLU A 261 -2.88 -8.64 15.06
C GLU A 261 -1.60 -8.82 14.23
N PHE A 262 -0.57 -9.44 14.80
CA PHE A 262 0.59 -9.96 14.07
C PHE A 262 0.57 -11.48 14.16
N ILE A 263 -0.21 -12.12 13.28
CA ILE A 263 -0.14 -13.56 13.09
C ILE A 263 1.33 -13.91 12.86
N SER A 264 1.89 -14.72 13.76
CA SER A 264 3.31 -15.05 13.70
C SER A 264 3.61 -15.76 12.38
N GLY A 265 4.49 -15.12 11.63
CA GLY A 265 5.07 -15.74 10.45
C GLY A 265 5.92 -16.95 10.84
N PRO A 266 6.22 -17.82 9.87
CA PRO A 266 7.21 -18.89 10.03
C PRO A 266 8.53 -18.32 10.52
N SER A 267 9.27 -19.09 11.31
CA SER A 267 10.48 -18.59 11.97
C SER A 267 11.49 -18.02 10.97
N LYS A 268 12.32 -17.07 11.42
CA LYS A 268 13.39 -16.50 10.59
C LYS A 268 14.28 -17.59 9.99
N PHE A 269 14.56 -18.65 10.76
CA PHE A 269 15.31 -19.82 10.28
C PHE A 269 14.62 -20.50 9.10
N MET A 270 13.31 -20.74 9.18
CA MET A 270 12.54 -21.35 8.08
C MET A 270 12.60 -20.49 6.83
N GLN A 271 12.39 -19.18 6.99
CA GLN A 271 12.41 -18.24 5.88
C GLN A 271 13.79 -18.17 5.20
N ASP A 272 14.86 -18.07 5.99
CA ASP A 272 16.22 -17.95 5.47
C ASP A 272 16.66 -19.26 4.78
N TYR A 273 16.45 -20.42 5.44
CA TYR A 273 17.06 -21.69 5.04
C TYR A 273 16.24 -22.46 3.99
N PHE A 274 14.91 -22.49 4.13
CA PHE A 274 14.06 -23.26 3.21
C PHE A 274 13.51 -22.41 2.06
N TRP A 275 13.36 -21.10 2.25
CA TRP A 275 12.68 -20.23 1.28
C TRP A 275 13.58 -19.15 0.68
N GLY A 276 14.88 -19.15 1.01
CA GLY A 276 15.86 -18.23 0.44
C GLY A 276 15.56 -16.75 0.72
N VAL A 277 14.79 -16.45 1.77
CA VAL A 277 14.36 -15.09 2.08
C VAL A 277 15.54 -14.27 2.59
N LYS A 278 15.84 -13.15 1.94
CA LYS A 278 16.96 -12.25 2.28
C LYS A 278 16.46 -10.82 2.47
N LYS A 279 17.28 -9.97 3.10
CA LYS A 279 17.02 -8.53 3.15
C LYS A 279 17.40 -7.89 1.82
N HIS A 280 16.49 -7.12 1.24
CA HIS A 280 16.68 -6.36 0.01
C HIS A 280 16.35 -4.89 0.26
N THR A 281 17.20 -3.99 -0.21
CA THR A 281 16.84 -2.58 -0.34
C THR A 281 16.15 -2.39 -1.68
N VAL A 282 14.86 -2.03 -1.66
CA VAL A 282 14.07 -1.80 -2.86
C VAL A 282 14.13 -0.32 -3.19
N ARG A 283 15.02 0.05 -4.11
CA ARG A 283 15.21 1.44 -4.54
C ARG A 283 14.20 1.82 -5.61
N PHE A 284 13.84 3.09 -5.60
CA PHE A 284 13.18 3.77 -6.70
C PHE A 284 14.17 3.91 -7.86
N VAL A 285 13.71 3.66 -9.07
CA VAL A 285 14.44 3.98 -10.30
C VAL A 285 13.66 5.06 -11.05
N PRO A 286 14.23 6.26 -11.23
CA PRO A 286 13.56 7.35 -11.93
C PRO A 286 13.32 7.06 -13.42
#